data_AF-A0A507EBE8-F1
#
_entry.id   AF-A0A507EBE8-F1
#
_cell.length_a   1.000
_cell.length_b   1.000
_cell.length_c   1.000
_cell.angle_alpha   90.00
_cell.angle_beta   90.00
_cell.angle_gamma   90.00
#
_symmetry.space_group_name_H-M   'P 1'
#
loop_
_entity.id
_entity.type
_entity.pdbx_description
1 polymer ?
#
loop_
_entity_poly.entity_id
_entity_poly.type
_entity_poly.pdbx_seq_one_letter_code
_entity_poly.pdbx_strand_id
1 'polypeptide(L)'
;MPAPDTKDVQEQMDVSRKHTGAPLSNMVGEQGELEGHHGIALLVVDVINDIDFEGNDYMVKEAKKMAPKIHKLASECRSFGIPVIYCNDNFGKWRSSLDHIYAAVTTDGKPGKEVAELLKPQSDDYFVLKPKHSAFYATALEPLLTYLKVKTVIIVGMAGNVCILFTANDAYMRDFATFVPRDCIASSSEEESEAAILLMDRVLKASTRPSTELDLEELIGLHKESGSSNSKETGEGPVGDGDRESNIPKKQQPAGRLPIASQ
;
A
#
# COMPACT_ATOMS: atom_id res chain seq x y z
N MET A 1 33.27 -26.80 -15.15
CA MET A 1 32.43 -27.48 -14.14
C MET A 1 31.20 -28.01 -14.85
N PRO A 2 30.77 -29.26 -14.62
CA PRO A 2 29.51 -29.74 -15.21
C PRO A 2 28.33 -28.95 -14.64
N ALA A 3 27.30 -28.72 -15.46
CA ALA A 3 26.04 -28.13 -14.99
C ALA A 3 25.38 -29.06 -13.95
N PRO A 4 24.72 -28.51 -12.92
CA PRO A 4 24.08 -29.32 -11.89
C PRO A 4 22.99 -30.23 -12.48
N ASP A 5 22.84 -31.43 -11.89
CA ASP A 5 21.85 -32.42 -12.30
C ASP A 5 20.43 -31.83 -12.15
N THR A 6 19.54 -32.13 -13.08
CA THR A 6 18.16 -31.61 -13.08
C THR A 6 17.39 -32.05 -11.83
N LYS A 7 17.79 -33.15 -11.18
CA LYS A 7 17.27 -33.55 -9.86
C LYS A 7 17.70 -32.63 -8.74
N ASP A 8 18.94 -32.14 -8.75
CA ASP A 8 19.46 -31.19 -7.73
C ASP A 8 18.74 -29.84 -7.84
N VAL A 9 18.42 -29.41 -9.07
CA VAL A 9 17.63 -28.18 -9.30
C VAL A 9 16.20 -28.34 -8.80
N GLN A 10 15.56 -29.48 -9.05
CA GLN A 10 14.20 -29.75 -8.59
C GLN A 10 14.14 -29.84 -7.06
N GLU A 11 15.12 -30.49 -6.42
CA GLU A 11 15.21 -30.60 -4.97
C GLU A 11 15.49 -29.23 -4.31
N GLN A 12 16.31 -28.39 -4.93
CA GLN A 12 16.51 -26.99 -4.49
C GLN A 12 15.23 -26.15 -4.63
N MET A 13 14.45 -26.34 -5.71
CA MET A 13 13.16 -25.67 -5.89
C MET A 13 12.13 -26.12 -4.83
N ASP A 14 12.11 -27.41 -4.50
CA ASP A 14 11.20 -27.98 -3.50
C ASP A 14 11.61 -27.63 -2.06
N VAL A 15 12.90 -27.47 -1.78
CA VAL A 15 13.41 -26.92 -0.51
C VAL A 15 13.12 -25.42 -0.40
N SER A 16 13.27 -24.65 -1.48
CA SER A 16 12.93 -23.22 -1.51
C SER A 16 11.43 -22.98 -1.24
N ARG A 17 10.55 -23.85 -1.76
CA ARG A 17 9.09 -23.81 -1.46
C ARG A 17 8.76 -24.12 0.00
N LYS A 18 9.62 -24.86 0.71
CA LYS A 18 9.49 -25.13 2.15
C LYS A 18 10.05 -24.02 3.03
N HIS A 19 10.92 -23.14 2.50
CA HIS A 19 11.60 -22.06 3.23
C HIS A 19 11.02 -20.67 2.99
N THR A 20 10.02 -20.51 2.12
CA THR A 20 9.16 -19.32 2.11
C THR A 20 8.31 -19.34 3.38
N GLY A 21 8.86 -18.77 4.45
CA GLY A 21 8.39 -18.80 5.84
C GLY A 21 6.94 -19.22 6.04
N ALA A 22 6.75 -20.35 6.73
CA ALA A 22 5.46 -20.66 7.34
C ALA A 22 4.99 -19.42 8.13
N PRO A 23 3.68 -19.08 8.08
CA PRO A 23 3.18 -17.93 8.81
C PRO A 23 3.56 -18.05 10.28
N LEU A 24 3.89 -16.92 10.93
CA LEU A 24 4.10 -16.89 12.38
C LEU A 24 2.95 -17.65 13.04
N SER A 25 3.25 -18.55 13.99
CA SER A 25 2.34 -19.56 14.56
C SER A 25 0.99 -19.06 15.10
N ASN A 26 0.80 -17.75 15.10
CA ASN A 26 -0.39 -17.04 15.55
C ASN A 26 -1.30 -16.64 14.35
N MET A 27 -0.91 -16.99 13.12
CA MET A 27 -1.51 -16.54 11.85
C MET A 27 -2.03 -17.70 10.98
N VAL A 28 -2.08 -18.92 11.53
CA VAL A 28 -2.53 -20.11 10.80
C VAL A 28 -3.74 -20.68 11.55
N GLY A 29 -4.93 -20.55 10.97
CA GLY A 29 -6.07 -21.38 11.36
C GLY A 29 -5.76 -22.86 11.12
N GLU A 30 -6.49 -23.78 11.74
CA GLU A 30 -6.19 -25.23 11.77
C GLU A 30 -5.98 -25.89 10.39
N GLN A 31 -6.24 -25.19 9.28
CA GLN A 31 -6.16 -25.69 7.90
C GLN A 31 -5.14 -24.97 7.00
N GLY A 32 -4.27 -24.07 7.51
CA GLY A 32 -3.25 -23.43 6.66
C GLY A 32 -3.73 -22.18 5.91
N GLU A 33 -4.95 -21.71 6.14
CA GLU A 33 -5.45 -20.44 5.63
C GLU A 33 -5.02 -19.29 6.56
N LEU A 34 -4.57 -18.19 5.97
CA LEU A 34 -4.43 -16.91 6.67
C LEU A 34 -5.83 -16.41 7.05
N GLU A 35 -6.31 -16.80 8.22
CA GLU A 35 -7.59 -16.32 8.77
C GLU A 35 -7.47 -14.82 9.11
N GLY A 36 -8.48 -14.02 8.73
CA GLY A 36 -8.64 -12.65 9.22
C GLY A 36 -8.20 -11.49 8.29
N HIS A 37 -7.77 -11.74 7.05
CA HIS A 37 -7.41 -10.63 6.16
C HIS A 37 -8.61 -10.10 5.37
N HIS A 38 -8.99 -8.85 5.66
CA HIS A 38 -10.10 -8.15 5.03
C HIS A 38 -9.85 -7.69 3.59
N GLY A 39 -8.73 -8.06 2.97
CA GLY A 39 -8.30 -7.53 1.68
C GLY A 39 -7.92 -6.05 1.72
N ILE A 40 -7.76 -5.47 2.91
CA ILE A 40 -7.47 -4.05 3.13
C ILE A 40 -6.15 -3.94 3.90
N ALA A 41 -5.37 -2.90 3.63
CA ALA A 41 -4.24 -2.50 4.48
C ALA A 41 -4.19 -0.98 4.65
N LEU A 42 -3.74 -0.53 5.82
CA LEU A 42 -3.39 0.87 6.07
C LEU A 42 -1.88 1.06 5.85
N LEU A 43 -1.50 1.92 4.91
CA LEU A 43 -0.13 2.33 4.65
C LEU A 43 0.14 3.67 5.35
N VAL A 44 1.03 3.65 6.34
CA VAL A 44 1.46 4.85 7.08
C VAL A 44 2.82 5.29 6.56
N VAL A 45 2.86 6.35 5.76
CA VAL A 45 4.04 6.72 4.95
C VAL A 45 4.81 7.91 5.53
N ASP A 46 6.12 7.72 5.73
CA ASP A 46 7.09 8.73 6.19
C ASP A 46 6.67 9.59 7.40
N VAL A 47 5.96 9.00 8.37
CA VAL A 47 5.57 9.70 9.61
C VAL A 47 6.67 9.71 10.68
N ILE A 48 7.70 8.87 10.54
CA ILE A 48 8.92 8.92 11.36
C ILE A 48 9.91 9.80 10.64
N ASN A 49 9.70 11.11 10.79
CA ASN A 49 10.42 12.16 10.07
C ASN A 49 10.65 13.34 11.00
N ASP A 50 11.85 13.92 10.99
CA ASP A 50 12.17 15.07 11.84
C ASP A 50 11.64 16.40 11.28
N ILE A 51 11.18 16.42 10.02
CA ILE A 51 10.63 17.59 9.32
C ILE A 51 11.63 18.77 9.40
N ASP A 52 12.93 18.46 9.41
CA ASP A 52 13.99 19.43 9.68
C ASP A 52 14.53 20.03 8.38
N PHE A 53 13.84 21.04 7.87
CA PHE A 53 14.21 21.80 6.69
C PHE A 53 13.81 23.27 6.83
N GLU A 54 14.41 24.14 6.02
CA GLU A 54 14.13 25.58 6.04
C GLU A 54 12.67 25.87 5.63
N GLY A 55 11.95 26.65 6.44
CA GLY A 55 10.55 27.00 6.16
C GLY A 55 9.53 25.91 6.53
N ASN A 56 9.90 24.97 7.40
CA ASN A 56 9.04 23.86 7.82
C ASN A 56 7.81 24.23 8.67
N ASP A 57 7.66 25.48 9.11
CA ASP A 57 6.62 25.90 10.06
C ASP A 57 5.20 25.47 9.64
N TYR A 58 4.87 25.63 8.36
CA TYR A 58 3.58 25.21 7.83
C TYR A 58 3.43 23.69 7.90
N MET A 59 4.43 22.95 7.42
CA MET A 59 4.40 21.49 7.40
C MET A 59 4.31 20.91 8.81
N VAL A 60 5.06 21.44 9.79
CA VAL A 60 5.00 21.02 11.20
C VAL A 60 3.60 21.25 11.76
N LYS A 61 3.01 22.42 11.50
CA LYS A 61 1.65 22.74 11.96
C LYS A 61 0.61 21.77 11.39
N GLU A 62 0.65 21.49 10.09
CA GLU A 62 -0.30 20.57 9.46
C GLU A 62 -0.05 19.11 9.86
N ALA A 63 1.21 18.69 9.99
CA ALA A 63 1.58 17.37 10.49
C ALA A 63 1.04 17.12 11.91
N LYS A 64 1.10 18.11 12.80
CA LYS A 64 0.51 18.03 14.16
C LYS A 64 -1.02 17.93 14.15
N LYS A 65 -1.71 18.51 13.17
CA LYS A 65 -3.17 18.34 13.02
C LYS A 65 -3.55 17.00 12.40
N MET A 66 -2.71 16.48 11.51
CA MET A 66 -2.87 15.21 10.81
C MET A 66 -2.65 14.03 11.77
N ALA A 67 -1.62 14.09 12.61
CA ALA A 67 -1.17 12.96 13.41
C ALA A 67 -2.25 12.33 14.32
N PRO A 68 -3.09 13.08 15.06
CA PRO A 68 -4.17 12.50 15.86
C PRO A 68 -5.20 11.72 15.03
N LYS A 69 -5.43 12.12 13.78
CA LYS A 69 -6.38 11.46 12.87
C LYS A 69 -5.81 10.15 12.35
N ILE A 70 -4.54 10.14 11.96
CA ILE A 70 -3.82 8.90 11.62
C ILE A 70 -3.78 7.95 12.82
N HIS A 71 -3.48 8.46 14.01
CA HIS A 71 -3.44 7.65 15.24
C HIS A 71 -4.79 6.96 15.49
N LYS A 72 -5.89 7.71 15.40
CA LYS A 72 -7.25 7.17 15.54
C LYS A 72 -7.54 6.11 14.46
N LEU A 73 -7.31 6.43 13.19
CA LEU A 73 -7.58 5.51 12.09
C LEU A 73 -6.75 4.23 12.19
N ALA A 74 -5.47 4.33 12.56
CA ALA A 74 -4.62 3.16 12.79
C ALA A 74 -5.12 2.30 13.95
N SER A 75 -5.59 2.92 15.04
CA SER A 75 -6.23 2.19 16.15
C SER A 75 -7.49 1.47 15.71
N GLU A 76 -8.32 2.10 14.89
CA GLU A 76 -9.53 1.49 14.34
C GLU A 76 -9.17 0.31 13.42
N CYS A 77 -8.25 0.50 12.46
CA CYS A 77 -7.76 -0.58 11.61
C CYS A 77 -7.27 -1.79 12.41
N ARG A 78 -6.46 -1.57 13.47
CA ARG A 78 -6.00 -2.66 14.35
C ARG A 78 -7.16 -3.36 15.05
N SER A 79 -8.16 -2.62 15.54
CA SER A 79 -9.33 -3.22 16.20
C SER A 79 -10.17 -4.09 15.26
N PHE A 80 -10.13 -3.80 13.96
CA PHE A 80 -10.72 -4.63 12.91
C PHE A 80 -9.77 -5.69 12.36
N GLY A 81 -8.54 -5.83 12.85
CA GLY A 81 -7.57 -6.78 12.27
C GLY A 81 -7.06 -6.40 10.86
N ILE A 82 -7.27 -5.15 10.44
CA ILE A 82 -6.68 -4.61 9.21
C ILE A 82 -5.19 -4.35 9.47
N PRO A 83 -4.27 -4.93 8.68
CA PRO A 83 -2.83 -4.73 8.85
C PRO A 83 -2.45 -3.25 8.66
N VAL A 84 -1.67 -2.74 9.61
CA VAL A 84 -1.04 -1.43 9.54
C VAL A 84 0.42 -1.61 9.14
N ILE A 85 0.83 -0.93 8.07
CA ILE A 85 2.14 -1.08 7.44
C ILE A 85 2.80 0.29 7.37
N TYR A 86 3.84 0.48 8.16
CA TYR A 86 4.67 1.67 8.11
C TYR A 86 5.66 1.58 6.95
N CYS A 87 5.67 2.58 6.10
CA CYS A 87 6.59 2.69 4.96
C CYS A 87 7.42 3.96 5.14
N ASN A 88 8.67 3.83 5.60
CA ASN A 88 9.46 5.00 6.01
C ASN A 88 10.83 5.04 5.32
N ASP A 89 11.26 6.23 4.92
CA ASP A 89 12.62 6.50 4.46
C ASP A 89 13.64 6.36 5.61
N ASN A 90 14.87 6.04 5.25
CA ASN A 90 16.04 6.08 6.15
C ASN A 90 16.87 7.36 5.99
N PHE A 91 16.46 8.29 5.11
CA PHE A 91 17.18 9.54 4.85
C PHE A 91 18.63 9.30 4.38
N GLY A 92 18.82 8.26 3.56
CA GLY A 92 20.13 7.81 3.08
C GLY A 92 20.97 7.05 4.11
N LYS A 93 20.44 6.79 5.31
CA LYS A 93 21.14 6.04 6.37
C LYS A 93 20.92 4.54 6.22
N TRP A 94 21.55 3.94 5.20
CA TRP A 94 21.38 2.53 4.82
C TRP A 94 21.72 1.49 5.89
N ARG A 95 22.40 1.87 6.96
CA ARG A 95 22.76 1.01 8.09
C ARG A 95 21.82 1.15 9.29
N SER A 96 20.83 2.03 9.22
CA SER A 96 19.90 2.28 10.32
C SER A 96 18.77 1.24 10.34
N SER A 97 18.39 0.83 11.55
CA SER A 97 17.13 0.14 11.80
C SER A 97 16.01 1.16 12.07
N LEU A 98 14.76 0.69 12.14
CA LEU A 98 13.62 1.50 12.60
C LEU A 98 13.94 2.21 13.93
N ASP A 99 14.45 1.49 14.93
CA ASP A 99 14.78 2.06 16.23
C ASP A 99 15.82 3.18 16.13
N HIS A 100 16.83 3.03 15.25
CA HIS A 100 17.82 4.07 15.02
C HIS A 100 17.22 5.31 14.35
N ILE A 101 16.32 5.12 13.38
CA ILE A 101 15.61 6.24 12.71
C ILE A 101 14.72 6.95 13.72
N TYR A 102 13.94 6.18 14.49
CA TYR A 102 13.03 6.69 15.51
C TYR A 102 13.78 7.48 16.60
N ALA A 103 14.89 6.95 17.13
CA ALA A 103 15.71 7.63 18.13
C ALA A 103 16.28 8.96 17.60
N ALA A 104 16.70 9.00 16.33
CA ALA A 104 17.20 10.22 15.71
C ALA A 104 16.11 11.30 15.57
N VAL A 105 14.89 10.91 15.21
CA VAL A 105 13.75 11.83 15.06
C VAL A 105 13.22 12.31 16.41
N THR A 106 13.31 11.48 17.45
CA THR A 106 12.79 11.79 18.80
C THR A 106 13.80 12.48 19.72
N THR A 107 14.96 12.86 19.20
CA THR A 107 15.93 13.70 19.91
C THR A 107 15.34 15.11 20.16
N ASP A 108 15.69 15.72 21.31
CA ASP A 108 15.20 17.05 21.68
C ASP A 108 15.51 18.11 20.63
N GLY A 109 14.53 18.98 20.36
CA GLY A 109 14.64 20.06 19.39
C GLY A 109 14.24 19.69 17.95
N LYS A 110 13.96 18.42 17.65
CA LYS A 110 13.47 18.02 16.32
C LYS A 110 12.00 18.43 16.11
N PRO A 111 11.67 19.18 15.04
CA PRO A 111 10.31 19.65 14.79
C PRO A 111 9.26 18.53 14.68
N GLY A 112 9.63 17.40 14.07
CA GLY A 112 8.76 16.24 13.87
C GLY A 112 8.64 15.30 15.09
N LYS A 113 9.33 15.57 16.20
CA LYS A 113 9.37 14.70 17.38
C LYS A 113 7.97 14.31 17.88
N GLU A 114 7.11 15.30 18.13
CA GLU A 114 5.76 15.05 18.66
C GLU A 114 4.91 14.18 17.74
N VAL A 115 5.05 14.36 16.42
CA VAL A 115 4.33 13.57 15.41
C VAL A 115 4.84 12.13 15.41
N ALA A 116 6.15 11.94 15.40
CA ALA A 116 6.76 10.62 15.43
C ALA A 116 6.47 9.86 16.74
N GLU A 117 6.43 10.54 17.88
CA GLU A 117 6.06 9.95 19.17
C GLU A 117 4.61 9.48 19.18
N LEU A 118 3.67 10.29 18.71
CA LEU A 118 2.25 9.95 18.65
C LEU A 118 1.96 8.81 17.66
N LEU A 119 2.73 8.74 16.58
CA LEU A 119 2.57 7.76 15.50
C LEU A 119 3.60 6.63 15.56
N LYS A 120 4.24 6.40 16.71
CA LYS A 120 5.20 5.31 16.88
C LYS A 120 4.55 3.96 16.48
N PRO A 121 5.21 3.15 15.64
CA PRO A 121 4.74 1.80 15.33
C PRO A 121 4.59 0.95 16.60
N GLN A 122 3.55 0.12 16.62
CA GLN A 122 3.32 -0.93 17.61
C GLN A 122 4.04 -2.22 17.19
N SER A 123 4.13 -3.18 18.11
CA SER A 123 4.90 -4.42 17.89
C SER A 123 4.30 -5.36 16.84
N ASP A 124 3.01 -5.22 16.56
CA ASP A 124 2.23 -5.98 15.59
C ASP A 124 2.12 -5.27 14.23
N ASP A 125 2.61 -4.03 14.12
CA ASP A 125 2.66 -3.30 12.86
C ASP A 125 3.81 -3.81 11.98
N TYR A 126 3.58 -3.84 10.67
CA TYR A 126 4.64 -4.12 9.70
C TYR A 126 5.48 -2.86 9.47
N PHE A 127 6.78 -3.07 9.19
CA PHE A 127 7.67 -1.99 8.79
C PHE A 127 8.39 -2.31 7.49
N VAL A 128 8.25 -1.43 6.51
CA VAL A 128 8.90 -1.49 5.20
C VAL A 128 9.81 -0.28 5.05
N LEU A 129 11.10 -0.55 4.84
CA LEU A 129 12.04 0.49 4.47
C LEU A 129 11.77 0.96 3.03
N LYS A 130 11.64 2.28 2.86
CA LYS A 130 11.31 2.92 1.58
C LYS A 130 12.40 3.92 1.17
N PRO A 131 13.34 3.59 0.28
CA PRO A 131 14.50 4.45 -0.01
C PRO A 131 14.23 5.63 -0.97
N LYS A 132 13.00 5.76 -1.49
CA LYS A 132 12.57 6.75 -2.50
C LYS A 132 11.14 7.22 -2.21
N HIS A 133 10.55 8.05 -3.06
CA HIS A 133 9.24 8.65 -2.76
C HIS A 133 8.08 7.64 -2.66
N SER A 134 7.93 6.73 -3.62
CA SER A 134 6.87 5.71 -3.58
C SER A 134 7.20 4.58 -2.61
N ALA A 135 6.20 4.16 -1.82
CA ALA A 135 6.31 3.01 -0.91
C ALA A 135 6.49 1.68 -1.64
N PHE A 136 6.19 1.61 -2.93
CA PHE A 136 6.36 0.41 -3.76
C PHE A 136 7.74 0.33 -4.42
N TYR A 137 8.41 1.48 -4.63
CA TYR A 137 9.60 1.51 -5.48
C TYR A 137 10.80 0.84 -4.79
N ALA A 138 11.18 -0.34 -5.30
CA ALA A 138 12.29 -1.14 -4.82
C ALA A 138 12.19 -1.48 -3.31
N THR A 139 10.98 -1.82 -2.86
CA THR A 139 10.70 -2.20 -1.46
C THR A 139 10.09 -3.60 -1.37
N ALA A 140 9.94 -4.10 -0.14
CA ALA A 140 9.22 -5.34 0.14
C ALA A 140 7.69 -5.18 0.23
N LEU A 141 7.15 -3.98 -0.06
CA LEU A 141 5.72 -3.70 0.14
C LEU A 141 4.81 -4.56 -0.73
N GLU A 142 5.10 -4.66 -2.04
CA GLU A 142 4.25 -5.40 -2.98
C GLU A 142 4.20 -6.92 -2.68
N PRO A 143 5.33 -7.60 -2.41
CA PRO A 143 5.30 -8.97 -1.91
C PRO A 143 4.49 -9.13 -0.62
N LEU A 144 4.63 -8.19 0.33
CA LEU A 144 3.89 -8.22 1.60
C LEU A 144 2.38 -8.06 1.38
N LEU A 145 1.94 -7.08 0.58
CA LEU A 145 0.54 -6.88 0.26
C LEU A 145 -0.06 -8.08 -0.49
N THR A 146 0.72 -8.70 -1.38
CA THR A 146 0.33 -9.94 -2.07
C THR A 146 0.14 -11.09 -1.09
N TYR A 147 1.07 -11.27 -0.15
CA TYR A 147 0.98 -12.28 0.90
C TYR A 147 -0.27 -12.08 1.78
N LEU A 148 -0.54 -10.83 2.16
CA LEU A 148 -1.71 -10.42 2.94
C LEU A 148 -3.01 -10.40 2.12
N LYS A 149 -2.97 -10.77 0.83
CA LYS A 149 -4.11 -10.77 -0.12
C LYS A 149 -4.83 -9.41 -0.19
N VAL A 150 -4.08 -8.32 -0.07
CA VAL A 150 -4.63 -6.96 -0.10
C VAL A 150 -5.08 -6.59 -1.52
N LYS A 151 -6.22 -5.91 -1.61
CA LYS A 151 -6.82 -5.35 -2.83
C LYS A 151 -7.16 -3.87 -2.68
N THR A 152 -7.37 -3.41 -1.45
CA THR A 152 -7.55 -1.99 -1.13
C THR A 152 -6.47 -1.48 -0.20
N VAL A 153 -5.86 -0.34 -0.54
CA VAL A 153 -4.93 0.37 0.34
C VAL A 153 -5.52 1.69 0.81
N ILE A 154 -5.42 1.95 2.10
CA ILE A 154 -5.66 3.27 2.69
C ILE A 154 -4.29 3.91 2.88
N ILE A 155 -4.03 5.07 2.30
CA ILE A 155 -2.70 5.70 2.31
C ILE A 155 -2.76 6.99 3.11
N VAL A 156 -1.91 7.11 4.14
CA VAL A 156 -1.83 8.27 5.03
C VAL A 156 -0.38 8.66 5.30
N GLY A 157 -0.15 9.90 5.72
CA GLY A 157 1.17 10.38 6.13
C GLY A 157 1.69 11.54 5.27
N MET A 158 3.01 11.57 5.03
CA MET A 158 3.69 12.74 4.46
C MET A 158 4.72 12.37 3.39
N ALA A 159 5.13 13.27 2.50
CA ALA A 159 4.43 14.52 2.17
C ALA A 159 3.30 14.24 1.16
N GLY A 160 2.19 14.95 1.27
CA GLY A 160 0.97 14.76 0.46
C GLY A 160 1.23 14.84 -1.04
N ASN A 161 1.95 15.87 -1.48
CA ASN A 161 2.34 16.12 -2.87
C ASN A 161 3.53 15.29 -3.38
N VAL A 162 4.19 14.53 -2.50
CA VAL A 162 5.37 13.73 -2.87
C VAL A 162 5.15 12.27 -2.52
N CYS A 163 5.49 11.81 -1.33
CA CYS A 163 5.49 10.39 -1.02
C CYS A 163 4.09 9.78 -1.07
N ILE A 164 3.05 10.52 -0.67
CA ILE A 164 1.66 10.05 -0.76
C ILE A 164 1.21 9.98 -2.21
N LEU A 165 1.36 11.07 -2.98
CA LEU A 165 0.99 11.10 -4.40
C LEU A 165 1.70 10.00 -5.22
N PHE A 166 3.00 9.81 -5.03
CA PHE A 166 3.77 8.79 -5.75
C PHE A 166 3.38 7.36 -5.31
N THR A 167 3.09 7.15 -4.03
CA THR A 167 2.59 5.85 -3.53
C THR A 167 1.20 5.56 -4.07
N ALA A 168 0.30 6.55 -4.10
CA ALA A 168 -1.04 6.42 -4.68
C ALA A 168 -0.97 6.14 -6.19
N ASN A 169 -0.04 6.77 -6.91
CA ASN A 169 0.19 6.47 -8.32
C ASN A 169 0.63 5.02 -8.53
N ASP A 170 1.58 4.54 -7.73
CA ASP A 170 2.06 3.16 -7.84
C ASP A 170 1.03 2.12 -7.40
N ALA A 171 0.16 2.48 -6.44
CA ALA A 171 -1.00 1.67 -6.06
C ALA A 171 -1.99 1.56 -7.23
N TYR A 172 -2.31 2.68 -7.88
CA TYR A 172 -3.17 2.72 -9.06
C TYR A 172 -2.61 1.87 -10.22
N MET A 173 -1.31 1.99 -10.50
CA MET A 173 -0.64 1.23 -11.56
C MET A 173 -0.57 -0.28 -11.28
N ARG A 174 -0.89 -0.72 -10.06
CA ARG A 174 -0.95 -2.11 -9.61
C ARG A 174 -2.38 -2.57 -9.34
N ASP A 175 -3.37 -1.82 -9.83
CA ASP A 175 -4.79 -2.12 -9.70
C ASP A 175 -5.30 -2.21 -8.25
N PHE A 176 -4.65 -1.54 -7.30
CA PHE A 176 -5.20 -1.40 -5.95
C PHE A 176 -6.31 -0.34 -5.94
N ALA A 177 -7.46 -0.70 -5.37
CA ALA A 177 -8.41 0.31 -4.94
C ALA A 177 -7.75 1.17 -3.85
N THR A 178 -7.88 2.48 -3.96
CA THR A 178 -7.09 3.40 -3.15
C THR A 178 -7.97 4.42 -2.44
N PHE A 179 -7.78 4.55 -1.13
CA PHE A 179 -8.37 5.60 -0.31
C PHE A 179 -7.25 6.47 0.27
N VAL A 180 -7.31 7.79 0.08
CA VAL A 180 -6.33 8.75 0.61
C VAL A 180 -7.10 9.80 1.40
N PRO A 181 -7.33 9.60 2.72
CA PRO A 181 -8.10 10.55 3.49
C PRO A 181 -7.40 11.91 3.50
N ARG A 182 -8.02 12.93 2.91
CA ARG A 182 -7.37 14.25 2.72
C ARG A 182 -6.95 14.93 4.02
N ASP A 183 -7.53 14.54 5.13
CA ASP A 183 -7.25 15.05 6.46
C ASP A 183 -6.23 14.20 7.23
N CYS A 184 -5.78 13.10 6.65
CA CYS A 184 -4.69 12.23 7.10
C CYS A 184 -3.42 12.38 6.26
N ILE A 185 -3.27 13.49 5.54
CA ILE A 185 -2.06 13.84 4.80
C ILE A 185 -1.61 15.27 5.14
N ALA A 186 -0.31 15.55 4.97
CA ALA A 186 0.23 16.90 5.11
C ALA A 186 1.31 17.19 4.06
N SER A 187 1.32 18.42 3.54
CA SER A 187 2.35 18.94 2.62
C SER A 187 2.92 20.26 3.14
N SER A 188 3.86 20.85 2.41
CA SER A 188 4.51 22.12 2.81
C SER A 188 3.65 23.36 2.55
N SER A 189 2.54 23.23 1.81
CA SER A 189 1.53 24.28 1.64
C SER A 189 0.13 23.70 1.40
N GLU A 190 -0.88 24.57 1.52
CA GLU A 190 -2.27 24.24 1.19
C GLU A 190 -2.41 23.98 -0.32
N GLU A 191 -1.81 24.83 -1.14
CA GLU A 191 -1.82 24.70 -2.60
C GLU A 191 -1.23 23.36 -3.07
N GLU A 192 -0.09 22.95 -2.49
CA GLU A 192 0.51 21.65 -2.77
C GLU A 192 -0.40 20.49 -2.38
N SER A 193 -1.06 20.59 -1.22
CA SER A 193 -1.98 19.56 -0.73
C SER A 193 -3.20 19.43 -1.64
N GLU A 194 -3.83 20.55 -2.00
CA GLU A 194 -5.01 20.57 -2.87
C GLU A 194 -4.68 20.09 -4.30
N ALA A 195 -3.52 20.48 -4.84
CA ALA A 195 -3.07 20.00 -6.14
C ALA A 195 -2.88 18.48 -6.15
N ALA A 196 -2.26 17.92 -5.10
CA ALA A 196 -2.06 16.49 -4.96
C ALA A 196 -3.39 15.73 -4.83
N ILE A 197 -4.30 16.22 -3.99
CA ILE A 197 -5.64 15.65 -3.80
C ILE A 197 -6.40 15.61 -5.13
N LEU A 198 -6.38 16.70 -5.89
CA LEU A 198 -7.03 16.79 -7.20
C LEU A 198 -6.50 15.74 -8.19
N LEU A 199 -5.18 15.54 -8.23
CA LEU A 199 -4.56 14.51 -9.08
C LEU A 199 -4.92 13.11 -8.63
N MET A 200 -4.88 12.83 -7.32
CA MET A 200 -5.24 11.53 -6.75
C MET A 200 -6.70 11.16 -7.06
N ASP A 201 -7.63 12.09 -6.91
CA ASP A 201 -9.04 11.88 -7.23
C ASP A 201 -9.27 11.70 -8.74
N ARG A 202 -8.84 12.67 -9.55
CA ARG A 202 -9.23 12.71 -10.97
C ARG A 202 -8.45 11.75 -11.85
N VAL A 203 -7.16 11.59 -11.59
CA VAL A 203 -6.26 10.79 -12.43
C VAL A 203 -6.16 9.37 -11.87
N LEU A 204 -5.85 9.26 -10.57
CA LEU A 204 -5.55 7.98 -9.93
C LEU A 204 -6.79 7.26 -9.38
N LYS A 205 -7.98 7.88 -9.49
CA LYS A 205 -9.26 7.32 -9.06
C LYS A 205 -9.30 6.95 -7.57
N ALA A 206 -8.43 7.58 -6.77
CA ALA A 206 -8.43 7.39 -5.34
C ALA A 206 -9.60 8.15 -4.72
N SER A 207 -10.27 7.56 -3.72
CA SER A 207 -11.23 8.34 -2.94
C SER A 207 -10.48 9.24 -1.96
N THR A 208 -10.68 10.55 -2.04
CA THR A 208 -10.00 11.54 -1.19
C THR A 208 -10.92 12.19 -0.14
N ARG A 209 -12.01 11.50 0.22
CA ARG A 209 -12.94 11.94 1.27
C ARG A 209 -12.22 11.97 2.64
N PRO A 210 -12.63 12.82 3.59
CA PRO A 210 -12.09 12.81 4.95
C PRO A 210 -12.18 11.44 5.61
N SER A 211 -11.28 11.15 6.57
CA SER A 211 -11.24 9.89 7.30
C SER A 211 -12.52 9.64 8.11
N THR A 212 -13.25 10.68 8.47
CA THR A 212 -14.57 10.58 9.12
C THR A 212 -15.66 10.01 8.23
N GLU A 213 -15.46 9.95 6.92
CA GLU A 213 -16.38 9.37 5.94
C GLU A 213 -15.92 8.00 5.44
N LEU A 214 -14.82 7.46 6.00
CA LEU A 214 -14.34 6.12 5.72
C LEU A 214 -15.03 5.13 6.66
N ASP A 215 -15.97 4.36 6.12
CA ASP A 215 -16.59 3.25 6.85
C ASP A 215 -15.79 1.96 6.62
N LEU A 216 -15.05 1.53 7.64
CA LEU A 216 -14.24 0.31 7.57
C LEU A 216 -15.12 -0.94 7.51
N GLU A 217 -16.28 -0.97 8.15
CA GLU A 217 -17.18 -2.13 8.13
C GLU A 217 -17.76 -2.34 6.73
N GLU A 218 -18.20 -1.25 6.09
CA GLU A 218 -18.65 -1.26 4.69
C GLU A 218 -17.53 -1.78 3.78
N LEU A 219 -16.31 -1.23 3.92
CA LEU A 219 -15.17 -1.61 3.10
C LEU A 219 -14.78 -3.09 3.27
N ILE A 220 -14.85 -3.59 4.50
CA ILE A 220 -14.67 -5.01 4.83
C ILE A 220 -15.77 -5.86 4.17
N GLY A 221 -17.02 -5.41 4.21
CA GLY A 221 -18.17 -6.07 3.60
C GLY A 221 -17.98 -6.33 2.11
N LEU A 222 -17.52 -5.32 1.37
CA LEU A 222 -17.26 -5.41 -0.08
C LEU A 222 -16.25 -6.51 -0.45
N HIS A 223 -15.24 -6.75 0.40
CA HIS A 223 -14.25 -7.81 0.18
C HIS A 223 -14.78 -9.21 0.50
N LYS A 224 -15.70 -9.33 1.48
CA LYS A 224 -16.36 -10.61 1.80
C LYS A 224 -17.27 -11.08 0.65
N GLU A 225 -18.03 -10.17 0.06
CA GLU A 225 -18.94 -10.47 -1.06
C GLU A 225 -18.18 -10.88 -2.33
N SER A 226 -17.06 -10.20 -2.62
CA SER A 226 -16.22 -10.47 -3.78
C SER A 226 -15.51 -11.84 -3.73
N GLY A 227 -15.28 -12.40 -2.53
CA GLY A 227 -14.69 -13.73 -2.34
C GLY A 227 -15.69 -14.89 -2.46
N SER A 228 -16.99 -14.63 -2.26
CA SER A 228 -18.01 -15.68 -2.20
C SER A 228 -18.60 -16.04 -3.58
N SER A 229 -18.41 -15.19 -4.60
CA SER A 229 -18.98 -15.35 -5.94
C SER A 229 -18.26 -16.35 -6.85
N ASN A 230 -17.09 -16.87 -6.45
CA ASN A 230 -16.26 -17.75 -7.30
C ASN A 230 -16.42 -19.26 -7.00
N SER A 231 -17.43 -19.67 -6.24
CA SER A 231 -17.64 -21.07 -5.81
C SER A 231 -18.76 -21.83 -6.54
N LYS A 232 -19.36 -21.24 -7.58
CA LYS A 232 -20.44 -21.89 -8.35
C LYS A 232 -20.21 -21.80 -9.85
N GLU A 233 -19.21 -22.52 -10.38
CA GLU A 233 -19.23 -22.96 -11.78
C GLU A 233 -18.24 -24.10 -12.03
N THR A 234 -18.56 -25.30 -11.53
CA THR A 234 -18.12 -26.56 -12.16
C THR A 234 -19.30 -27.52 -12.14
N GLY A 235 -20.27 -27.25 -13.02
CA GLY A 235 -21.33 -28.18 -13.38
C GLY A 235 -21.14 -28.58 -14.84
N GLU A 236 -20.69 -29.80 -15.05
CA GLU A 236 -20.52 -30.45 -16.35
C GLU A 236 -21.79 -30.38 -17.19
N GLY A 237 -21.64 -30.05 -18.49
CA GLY A 237 -22.68 -30.10 -19.50
C GLY A 237 -22.06 -30.42 -20.87
N PRO A 238 -22.74 -31.19 -21.74
CA PRO A 238 -22.09 -32.18 -22.59
C PRO A 238 -21.55 -31.64 -23.92
N VAL A 239 -20.56 -32.35 -24.44
CA VAL A 239 -19.98 -32.22 -25.78
C VAL A 239 -21.07 -32.43 -26.84
N GLY A 240 -21.23 -31.45 -27.73
CA GLY A 240 -22.09 -31.54 -28.91
C GLY A 240 -21.40 -30.90 -30.12
N ASP A 241 -21.02 -31.75 -31.09
CA ASP A 241 -20.58 -31.39 -32.43
C ASP A 241 -21.64 -30.54 -33.16
N GLY A 242 -21.19 -29.56 -33.95
CA GLY A 242 -22.07 -28.81 -34.84
C GLY A 242 -21.36 -27.67 -35.55
N ASP A 243 -21.00 -27.91 -36.81
CA ASP A 243 -20.54 -26.92 -37.78
C ASP A 243 -21.39 -25.64 -37.81
N ARG A 244 -20.75 -24.47 -37.93
CA ARG A 244 -21.31 -23.31 -38.66
C ARG A 244 -20.26 -22.24 -38.98
N GLU A 245 -20.31 -21.86 -40.25
CA GLU A 245 -19.48 -20.87 -40.94
C GLU A 245 -19.63 -19.42 -40.43
N SER A 246 -18.55 -18.66 -40.66
CA SER A 246 -18.48 -17.26 -41.07
C SER A 246 -19.33 -16.19 -40.36
N ASN A 247 -18.67 -15.29 -39.62
CA ASN A 247 -18.81 -13.84 -39.86
C ASN A 247 -17.73 -13.03 -39.12
N ILE A 248 -16.83 -12.38 -39.88
CA ILE A 248 -15.87 -11.40 -39.35
C ILE A 248 -16.37 -10.01 -39.75
N PRO A 249 -16.74 -9.12 -38.82
CA PRO A 249 -16.91 -7.71 -39.12
C PRO A 249 -15.56 -6.98 -39.06
N LYS A 250 -15.15 -6.39 -40.19
CA LYS A 250 -14.09 -5.37 -40.27
C LYS A 250 -14.62 -3.99 -39.82
N LYS A 251 -13.75 -3.23 -39.12
CA LYS A 251 -13.63 -1.75 -38.95
C LYS A 251 -13.40 -1.44 -37.45
N GLN A 252 -12.59 -0.48 -37.01
CA GLN A 252 -11.93 0.67 -37.61
C GLN A 252 -10.84 1.14 -36.61
N GLN A 253 -9.66 1.55 -37.09
CA GLN A 253 -8.69 2.29 -36.27
C GLN A 253 -9.19 3.72 -36.03
N PRO A 254 -8.91 4.33 -34.86
CA PRO A 254 -8.74 5.76 -34.77
C PRO A 254 -7.25 6.14 -34.69
N ALA A 255 -6.91 7.12 -35.53
CA ALA A 255 -5.67 7.86 -35.53
C ALA A 255 -5.62 8.85 -34.34
N GLY A 256 -4.42 9.14 -33.83
CA GLY A 256 -4.21 10.25 -32.90
C GLY A 256 -3.01 10.08 -31.97
N ARG A 257 -1.80 10.18 -32.52
CA ARG A 257 -0.56 10.32 -31.74
C ARG A 257 -0.47 11.75 -31.21
N LEU A 258 -0.39 11.94 -29.89
CA LEU A 258 -0.04 13.23 -29.30
C LEU A 258 1.49 13.41 -29.29
N PRO A 259 2.03 14.60 -29.63
CA PRO A 259 3.46 14.84 -29.67
C PRO A 259 4.03 15.00 -28.25
N ILE A 260 5.17 14.33 -28.04
CA ILE A 260 6.01 14.45 -26.85
C ILE A 260 6.81 15.75 -27.01
N ALA A 261 6.55 16.74 -26.16
CA ALA A 261 7.38 17.94 -26.08
C ALA A 261 8.51 17.70 -25.08
N SER A 262 9.72 17.60 -25.62
CA SER A 262 10.99 17.68 -24.91
C SER A 262 11.34 19.13 -24.63
N GLN A 263 11.50 19.51 -23.36
CA GLN A 263 12.46 20.50 -22.85
C GLN A 263 12.52 20.41 -21.32
#